data_AF-A0A813ILK2-F1
#
_entry.id   AF-A0A813ILK2-F1
#
_cell.length_a   1.000
_cell.length_b   1.000
_cell.length_c   1.000
_cell.angle_alpha   90.00
_cell.angle_beta   90.00
_cell.angle_gamma   90.00
#
_symmetry.space_group_name_H-M   'P 1'
#
loop_
_entity.id
_entity.type
_entity.pdbx_description
1 polymer ?
#
loop_
_entity_poly.entity_id
_entity_poly.type
_entity_poly.pdbx_seq_one_letter_code
_entity_poly.pdbx_strand_id
1 'polypeptide(L)'
;LGSHVIFVTGGLGGVQQAFAESCDIAARVWNVLPKGQRSGYIQGKDLNAGKDLDQRREVFSALGELYLSFEGGPGVAAEARAAVQRGATVLPVPRTGGASSGMFDFPASVLARPWFATEEQWMLLNDQEADVAKVASACVSAVESFVAHQLAVQ
;
A
#
# COMPACT_ATOMS: atom_id res chain seq x y z
N LEU A 1 -2.88 -6.64 13.45
CA LEU A 1 -2.08 -5.38 13.29
C LEU A 1 -2.11 -4.42 14.51
N GLY A 2 -3.26 -4.06 15.07
CA GLY A 2 -3.35 -3.33 16.36
C GLY A 2 -2.69 -1.94 16.38
N SER A 3 -2.10 -1.54 17.50
CA SER A 3 -1.43 -0.24 17.71
C SER A 3 0.00 -0.16 17.16
N HIS A 4 0.44 -1.15 16.38
CA HIS A 4 1.79 -1.20 15.81
C HIS A 4 1.89 -0.57 14.42
N VAL A 5 0.75 -0.32 13.75
CA VAL A 5 0.72 0.23 12.39
C VAL A 5 -0.08 1.51 12.28
N ILE A 6 0.35 2.41 11.39
CA ILE A 6 -0.47 3.49 10.86
C ILE A 6 -0.71 3.21 9.38
N PHE A 7 -1.89 3.54 8.89
CA PHE A 7 -2.18 3.45 7.47
C PHE A 7 -2.09 4.83 6.85
N VAL A 8 -1.47 4.89 5.67
CA VAL A 8 -1.29 6.14 4.94
C VAL A 8 -1.81 5.95 3.52
N THR A 9 -2.70 6.84 3.07
CA THR A 9 -3.19 6.88 1.68
C THR A 9 -2.79 8.19 1.00
N GLY A 10 -2.94 8.28 -0.31
CA GLY A 10 -2.71 9.52 -1.07
C GLY A 10 -3.93 10.45 -1.11
N GLY A 11 -5.02 10.13 -0.39
CA GLY A 11 -6.22 10.95 -0.31
C GLY A 11 -6.95 11.19 -1.64
N LEU A 12 -6.71 10.37 -2.67
CA LEU A 12 -7.43 10.43 -3.95
C LEU A 12 -8.50 9.32 -4.04
N GLY A 13 -9.60 9.61 -4.73
CA GLY A 13 -10.69 8.65 -4.94
C GLY A 13 -10.28 7.31 -5.54
N GLY A 14 -11.18 6.32 -5.45
CA GLY A 14 -10.95 4.95 -5.91
C GLY A 14 -10.49 4.03 -4.77
N VAL A 15 -9.50 3.16 -5.03
CA VAL A 15 -9.10 2.10 -4.08
C VAL A 15 -8.68 2.64 -2.71
N GLN A 16 -7.97 3.76 -2.68
CA GLN A 16 -7.51 4.39 -1.43
C GLN A 16 -8.66 4.94 -0.60
N GLN A 17 -9.70 5.48 -1.24
CA GLN A 17 -10.93 5.90 -0.58
C GLN A 17 -11.69 4.69 -0.02
N ALA A 18 -11.89 3.66 -0.85
CA ALA A 18 -12.56 2.43 -0.43
C ALA A 18 -11.85 1.77 0.77
N PHE A 19 -10.51 1.73 0.75
CA PHE A 19 -9.71 1.26 1.87
C PHE A 19 -9.94 2.11 3.14
N ALA A 20 -9.79 3.43 3.04
CA ALA A 20 -9.95 4.32 4.18
C ALA A 20 -11.35 4.23 4.79
N GLU A 21 -12.40 4.20 3.98
CA GLU A 21 -13.79 4.12 4.41
C GLU A 21 -14.16 2.75 4.99
N SER A 22 -13.46 1.69 4.60
CA SER A 22 -13.61 0.36 5.22
C SER A 22 -12.92 0.23 6.57
N CYS A 23 -12.05 1.17 6.94
CA CYS A 23 -11.37 1.15 8.23
C CYS A 23 -12.32 1.63 9.34
N ASP A 24 -12.19 1.00 10.51
CA ASP A 24 -12.85 1.47 11.73
C ASP A 24 -12.26 2.82 12.19
N ILE A 25 -13.03 3.61 12.94
CA ILE A 25 -12.61 4.91 13.49
C ILE A 25 -11.39 4.79 14.41
N ALA A 26 -11.20 3.63 15.03
CA ALA A 26 -10.03 3.33 15.84
C ALA A 26 -8.75 3.14 15.00
N ALA A 27 -8.88 2.90 13.68
CA ALA A 27 -7.75 2.75 12.79
C ALA A 27 -7.06 4.12 12.58
N ARG A 28 -5.73 4.11 12.68
CA ARG A 28 -4.89 5.31 12.50
C ARG A 28 -4.63 5.54 11.02
N VAL A 29 -5.65 6.02 10.31
CA VAL A 29 -5.59 6.33 8.87
C VAL A 29 -5.25 7.80 8.65
N TRP A 30 -4.22 8.07 7.86
CA TRP A 30 -3.81 9.40 7.41
C TRP A 30 -3.90 9.49 5.89
N ASN A 31 -4.51 10.54 5.37
CA ASN A 31 -4.66 10.78 3.94
C ASN A 31 -3.75 11.96 3.55
N VAL A 32 -2.70 11.71 2.76
CA VAL A 32 -1.70 12.74 2.43
C VAL A 32 -2.12 13.48 1.17
N LEU A 33 -2.37 14.79 1.29
CA LEU A 33 -2.84 15.63 0.19
C LEU A 33 -1.94 16.86 -0.02
N PRO A 34 -1.94 17.48 -1.21
CA PRO A 34 -1.30 18.77 -1.40
C PRO A 34 -1.89 19.85 -0.47
N LYS A 35 -1.11 20.90 -0.19
CA LYS A 35 -1.54 22.03 0.64
C LYS A 35 -2.87 22.64 0.15
N GLY A 36 -3.80 22.83 1.09
CA GLY A 36 -5.11 23.45 0.82
C GLY A 36 -6.17 22.51 0.26
N GLN A 37 -5.83 21.24 0.01
CA GLN A 37 -6.78 20.23 -0.44
C GLN A 37 -7.36 19.41 0.72
N ARG A 38 -8.47 18.74 0.45
CA ARG A 38 -9.15 17.79 1.36
C ARG A 38 -9.52 16.53 0.58
N SER A 39 -9.41 15.37 1.23
CA SER A 39 -9.77 14.08 0.61
C SER A 39 -11.28 13.95 0.39
N GLY A 40 -12.07 14.55 1.28
CA GLY A 40 -13.51 14.35 1.34
C GLY A 40 -13.91 12.97 1.88
N TYR A 41 -12.96 12.20 2.42
CA TYR A 41 -13.25 10.90 3.01
C TYR A 41 -14.02 11.06 4.31
N ILE A 42 -14.85 10.06 4.61
CA ILE A 42 -15.56 9.98 5.89
C ILE A 42 -14.61 9.53 7.01
N GLN A 43 -13.58 8.75 6.68
CA GLN A 43 -12.64 8.14 7.63
C GLN A 43 -11.20 8.63 7.44
N GLY A 44 -10.46 8.63 8.56
CA GLY A 44 -9.07 9.07 8.63
C GLY A 44 -8.90 10.58 8.80
N LYS A 45 -7.64 11.02 8.87
CA LYS A 45 -7.28 12.43 9.01
C LYS A 45 -6.51 12.91 7.79
N ASP A 46 -6.94 14.04 7.22
CA ASP A 46 -6.20 14.69 6.16
C ASP A 46 -4.90 15.31 6.70
N LEU A 47 -3.80 15.01 6.03
CA LEU A 47 -2.49 15.57 6.26
C LEU A 47 -2.04 16.32 5.00
N ASN A 48 -2.03 17.65 5.06
CA ASN A 48 -1.55 18.46 3.94
C ASN A 48 -0.01 18.47 3.90
N ALA A 49 0.58 17.85 2.87
CA ALA A 49 2.02 17.84 2.64
C ALA A 49 2.34 17.98 1.14
N GLY A 50 3.35 18.80 0.84
CA GLY A 50 3.70 19.20 -0.53
C GLY A 50 2.83 20.34 -1.06
N LYS A 51 3.37 21.14 -1.98
CA LYS A 51 2.65 22.26 -2.59
C LYS A 51 1.67 21.82 -3.69
N ASP A 52 1.93 20.69 -4.33
CA ASP A 52 1.22 20.13 -5.49
C ASP A 52 1.25 18.60 -5.46
N LEU A 53 0.70 17.95 -6.50
CA LEU A 53 0.63 16.49 -6.57
C LEU A 53 2.01 15.82 -6.64
N ASP A 54 2.99 16.45 -7.31
CA ASP A 54 4.33 15.89 -7.44
C ASP A 54 5.07 15.92 -6.10
N GLN A 55 5.09 17.07 -5.42
CA GLN A 55 5.68 17.16 -4.08
C GLN A 55 4.94 16.31 -3.06
N ARG A 56 3.61 16.19 -3.17
CA ARG A 56 2.85 15.28 -2.31
C ARG A 56 3.29 13.84 -2.53
N ARG A 57 3.50 13.41 -3.78
CA ARG A 57 3.95 12.05 -4.11
C ARG A 57 5.35 11.78 -3.55
N GLU A 58 6.25 12.76 -3.62
CA GLU A 58 7.59 12.66 -3.00
C GLU A 58 7.48 12.42 -1.49
N VAL A 59 6.68 13.22 -0.79
CA VAL A 59 6.44 13.04 0.64
C VAL A 59 5.83 11.66 0.91
N PHE A 60 4.76 11.28 0.21
CA PHE A 60 4.08 10.00 0.41
C PHE A 60 5.01 8.79 0.22
N SER A 61 5.88 8.83 -0.79
CA SER A 61 6.88 7.78 -1.07
C SER A 61 8.00 7.70 -0.03
N ALA A 62 8.10 8.70 0.86
CA ALA A 62 9.09 8.76 1.93
C ALA A 62 8.57 8.27 3.29
N LEU A 63 7.25 8.08 3.46
CA LEU A 63 6.65 7.81 4.79
C LEU A 63 6.60 6.33 5.18
N GLY A 64 6.35 5.42 4.23
CA GLY A 64 6.03 4.03 4.51
C GLY A 64 7.26 3.13 4.64
N GLU A 65 7.19 2.14 5.53
CA GLU A 65 8.14 1.02 5.56
C GLU A 65 7.68 -0.12 4.63
N LEU A 66 6.36 -0.29 4.52
CA LEU A 66 5.68 -1.23 3.64
C LEU A 66 4.62 -0.50 2.83
N TYR A 67 4.65 -0.67 1.51
CA TYR A 67 3.65 -0.16 0.58
C TYR A 67 2.81 -1.33 0.06
N LEU A 68 1.49 -1.19 0.10
CA LEU A 68 0.57 -2.12 -0.55
C LEU A 68 0.16 -1.54 -1.89
N SER A 69 0.22 -2.34 -2.97
CA SER A 69 -0.27 -1.92 -4.28
C SER A 69 -1.38 -2.82 -4.78
N PHE A 70 -2.47 -2.18 -5.23
CA PHE A 70 -3.62 -2.81 -5.86
C PHE A 70 -3.86 -2.10 -7.19
N GLU A 71 -3.87 -2.86 -8.28
CA GLU A 71 -3.95 -2.39 -9.66
C GLU A 71 -2.93 -1.27 -9.92
N GLY A 72 -3.42 -0.08 -10.29
CA GLY A 72 -2.62 1.12 -10.45
C GLY A 72 -2.18 1.40 -11.90
N GLY A 73 -1.94 2.68 -12.15
CA GLY A 73 -1.33 3.16 -13.40
C GLY A 73 0.14 3.56 -13.23
N PRO A 74 0.68 4.39 -14.13
CA PRO A 74 2.05 4.89 -14.08
C PRO A 74 2.43 5.56 -12.75
N GLY A 75 1.48 6.22 -12.08
CA GLY A 75 1.69 6.85 -10.77
C GLY A 75 2.05 5.83 -9.68
N VAL A 76 1.31 4.72 -9.60
CA VAL A 76 1.57 3.64 -8.64
C VAL A 76 2.91 2.97 -8.92
N ALA A 77 3.26 2.75 -10.20
CA ALA A 77 4.56 2.21 -10.55
C ALA A 77 5.71 3.16 -10.19
N ALA A 78 5.52 4.48 -10.33
CA ALA A 78 6.50 5.48 -9.91
C ALA A 78 6.67 5.51 -8.38
N GLU A 79 5.59 5.42 -7.62
CA GLU A 79 5.62 5.34 -6.15
C GLU A 79 6.32 4.06 -5.68
N ALA A 80 6.03 2.90 -6.29
CA ALA A 80 6.71 1.64 -5.99
C ALA A 80 8.22 1.70 -6.29
N ARG A 81 8.61 2.28 -7.42
CA ARG A 81 10.04 2.52 -7.73
C ARG A 81 10.71 3.40 -6.68
N ALA A 82 10.09 4.52 -6.30
CA ALA A 82 10.63 5.42 -5.31
C ALA A 82 10.77 4.75 -3.92
N ALA A 83 9.77 3.95 -3.52
CA ALA A 83 9.82 3.17 -2.29
C ALA A 83 10.99 2.17 -2.29
N VAL A 84 11.13 1.37 -3.34
CA VAL A 84 12.23 0.39 -3.49
C VAL A 84 13.59 1.07 -3.51
N GLN A 85 13.75 2.18 -4.23
CA GLN A 85 15.01 2.94 -4.31
C GLN A 85 15.46 3.46 -2.94
N ARG A 86 14.52 3.76 -2.03
CA ARG A 86 14.80 4.16 -0.65
C ARG A 86 15.04 2.97 0.29
N GLY A 87 14.84 1.74 -0.18
CA GLY A 87 14.95 0.53 0.65
C GLY A 87 13.66 0.19 1.41
N ALA A 88 12.52 0.82 1.09
CA ALA A 88 11.24 0.40 1.61
C ALA A 88 10.74 -0.86 0.89
N THR A 89 9.81 -1.57 1.54
CA THR A 89 9.24 -2.81 1.03
C THR A 89 7.94 -2.52 0.28
N VAL A 90 7.65 -3.28 -0.78
CA VAL A 90 6.38 -3.22 -1.50
C VAL A 90 5.78 -4.63 -1.55
N LEU A 91 4.52 -4.77 -1.17
CA LEU A 91 3.71 -5.97 -1.36
C LEU A 91 2.65 -5.68 -2.44
N PRO A 92 2.83 -6.16 -3.67
CA PRO A 92 1.80 -6.05 -4.69
C PRO A 92 0.72 -7.10 -4.47
N VAL A 93 -0.48 -6.83 -5.01
CA VAL A 93 -1.56 -7.82 -5.15
C VAL A 93 -1.81 -8.07 -6.64
N PRO A 94 -0.99 -8.88 -7.33
CA PRO A 94 -0.93 -8.92 -8.79
C PRO A 94 -2.24 -9.28 -9.48
N ARG A 95 -3.11 -10.09 -8.85
CA ARG A 95 -4.42 -10.44 -9.40
C ARG A 95 -5.33 -9.25 -9.71
N THR A 96 -5.01 -8.07 -9.15
CA THR A 96 -5.74 -6.82 -9.42
C THR A 96 -5.32 -6.13 -10.72
N GLY A 97 -4.27 -6.60 -11.41
CA GLY A 97 -3.83 -6.08 -12.71
C GLY A 97 -2.95 -4.83 -12.63
N GLY A 98 -2.86 -4.10 -13.75
CA GLY A 98 -2.20 -2.80 -13.84
C GLY A 98 -0.72 -2.81 -13.42
N ALA A 99 -0.31 -1.74 -12.72
CA ALA A 99 1.03 -1.61 -12.17
C ALA A 99 1.39 -2.78 -11.24
N SER A 100 0.45 -3.19 -10.38
CA SER A 100 0.64 -4.25 -9.40
C SER A 100 0.87 -5.63 -10.04
N SER A 101 0.53 -5.82 -11.32
CA SER A 101 0.85 -7.02 -12.10
C SER A 101 2.07 -6.87 -13.02
N GLY A 102 2.83 -5.77 -12.91
CA GLY A 102 4.08 -5.55 -13.65
C GLY A 102 4.03 -4.54 -14.79
N MET A 103 2.92 -3.84 -15.02
CA MET A 103 2.84 -2.81 -16.07
C MET A 103 3.56 -1.49 -15.68
N PHE A 104 3.78 -0.60 -16.65
CA PHE A 104 4.30 0.76 -16.43
C PHE A 104 5.69 0.83 -15.77
N ASP A 105 6.56 -0.12 -16.11
CA ASP A 105 7.91 -0.28 -15.54
C ASP A 105 7.90 -0.51 -14.02
N PHE A 106 6.87 -1.19 -13.51
CA PHE A 106 6.81 -1.58 -12.11
C PHE A 106 8.06 -2.41 -11.73
N PRO A 107 8.64 -2.22 -10.53
CA PRO A 107 9.91 -2.87 -10.18
C PRO A 107 9.79 -4.40 -10.26
N ALA A 108 10.57 -5.04 -11.14
CA ALA A 108 10.54 -6.48 -11.31
C ALA A 108 10.92 -7.24 -10.01
N SER A 109 11.77 -6.65 -9.17
CA SER A 109 12.16 -7.20 -7.87
C SER A 109 10.98 -7.33 -6.89
N VAL A 110 9.91 -6.57 -7.10
CA VAL A 110 8.69 -6.59 -6.27
C VAL A 110 7.70 -7.66 -6.76
N LEU A 111 7.85 -8.14 -7.99
CA LEU A 111 7.01 -9.20 -8.56
C LEU A 111 7.47 -10.61 -8.17
N ALA A 112 8.58 -10.73 -7.43
CA ALA A 112 8.98 -11.97 -6.79
C ALA A 112 8.31 -12.11 -5.42
N ARG A 113 8.14 -13.36 -4.95
CA ARG A 113 7.59 -13.61 -3.61
C ARG A 113 8.43 -12.90 -2.54
N PRO A 114 7.82 -12.05 -1.69
CA PRO A 114 8.56 -11.41 -0.62
C PRO A 114 8.91 -12.40 0.50
N TRP A 115 10.00 -12.13 1.21
CA TRP A 115 10.53 -13.02 2.26
C TRP A 115 9.55 -13.25 3.44
N PHE A 116 8.63 -12.31 3.67
CA PHE A 116 7.64 -12.36 4.75
C PHE A 116 6.31 -13.02 4.34
N ALA A 117 6.16 -13.41 3.07
CA ALA A 117 4.99 -14.14 2.60
C ALA A 117 5.33 -15.63 2.37
N THR A 118 4.46 -16.52 2.79
CA THR A 118 4.58 -17.96 2.46
C THR A 118 4.28 -18.20 0.98
N GLU A 119 4.65 -19.37 0.47
CA GLU A 119 4.35 -19.75 -0.92
C GLU A 119 2.83 -19.76 -1.17
N GLU A 120 2.05 -20.29 -0.23
CA GLU A 120 0.59 -20.38 -0.32
C GLU A 120 -0.05 -18.98 -0.32
N GLN A 121 0.43 -18.08 0.53
CA GLN A 121 -0.04 -16.68 0.55
C GLN A 121 0.27 -16.00 -0.78
N TRP A 122 1.50 -16.17 -1.30
CA TRP A 122 1.91 -15.57 -2.56
C TRP A 122 1.11 -16.12 -3.75
N MET A 123 0.86 -17.42 -3.79
CA MET A 123 -0.02 -18.03 -4.79
C MET A 123 -1.41 -17.41 -4.78
N LEU A 124 -2.02 -17.22 -3.60
CA LEU A 124 -3.33 -16.58 -3.47
C LEU A 124 -3.33 -15.13 -3.98
N LEU A 125 -2.27 -14.36 -3.71
CA LEU A 125 -2.17 -12.97 -4.18
C LEU A 125 -2.09 -12.86 -5.72
N ASN A 126 -1.64 -13.92 -6.39
CA ASN A 126 -1.51 -14.00 -7.85
C ASN A 126 -2.70 -14.68 -8.54
N ASP A 127 -3.53 -15.41 -7.81
CA ASP A 127 -4.66 -16.16 -8.35
C ASP A 127 -5.86 -15.24 -8.67
N GLN A 128 -6.20 -15.15 -9.97
CA GLN A 128 -7.33 -14.33 -10.43
C GLN A 128 -8.68 -14.89 -9.98
N GLU A 129 -8.78 -16.21 -9.86
CA GLU A 129 -10.01 -16.95 -9.54
C GLU A 129 -10.18 -17.19 -8.03
N ALA A 130 -9.15 -16.90 -7.23
CA ALA A 130 -9.22 -17.04 -5.78
C ALA A 130 -10.31 -16.15 -5.17
N ASP A 131 -11.01 -16.73 -4.19
CA ASP A 131 -11.98 -16.01 -3.38
C ASP A 131 -11.36 -14.75 -2.73
N VAL A 132 -12.03 -13.62 -2.87
CA VAL A 132 -11.51 -12.31 -2.43
C VAL A 132 -11.23 -12.28 -0.93
N ALA A 133 -12.04 -12.97 -0.12
CA ALA A 133 -11.83 -12.99 1.33
C ALA A 133 -10.56 -13.78 1.70
N LYS A 134 -10.27 -14.87 0.96
CA LYS A 134 -9.01 -15.62 1.11
C LYS A 134 -7.80 -14.78 0.73
N VAL A 135 -7.87 -14.04 -0.39
CA VAL A 135 -6.79 -13.13 -0.81
C VAL A 135 -6.56 -12.04 0.24
N ALA A 136 -7.63 -11.40 0.72
CA ALA A 136 -7.54 -10.38 1.75
C ALA A 136 -6.89 -10.93 3.02
N SER A 137 -7.27 -12.14 3.43
CA SER A 137 -6.69 -12.83 4.59
C SER A 137 -5.19 -13.11 4.38
N ALA A 138 -4.79 -13.58 3.20
CA ALA A 138 -3.39 -13.82 2.86
C ALA A 138 -2.57 -12.52 2.89
N CYS A 139 -3.12 -11.42 2.36
CA CYS A 139 -2.49 -10.10 2.40
C CYS A 139 -2.28 -9.64 3.85
N VAL A 140 -3.32 -9.73 4.69
CA VAL A 140 -3.22 -9.37 6.12
C VAL A 140 -2.17 -10.21 6.82
N SER A 141 -2.15 -11.53 6.64
CA SER A 141 -1.16 -12.41 7.28
C SER A 141 0.28 -12.13 6.84
N ALA A 142 0.50 -11.76 5.57
CA ALA A 142 1.81 -11.34 5.10
C ALA A 142 2.24 -10.02 5.77
N VAL A 143 1.34 -9.03 5.86
CA VAL A 143 1.61 -7.77 6.57
C VAL A 143 1.91 -8.02 8.05
N GLU A 144 1.18 -8.92 8.71
CA GLU A 144 1.43 -9.28 10.10
C GLU A 144 2.81 -9.91 10.31
N SER A 145 3.24 -10.76 9.37
CA SER A 145 4.58 -11.36 9.39
C SER A 145 5.68 -10.28 9.22
N PHE A 146 5.47 -9.32 8.32
CA PHE A 146 6.37 -8.17 8.17
C PHE A 146 6.47 -7.35 9.46
N VAL A 147 5.33 -6.99 10.06
CA VAL A 147 5.29 -6.19 11.30
C VAL A 147 5.96 -6.94 12.45
N ALA A 148 5.69 -8.24 12.61
CA ALA A 148 6.31 -9.05 13.66
C ALA A 148 7.84 -9.06 13.55
N HIS A 149 8.37 -9.16 12.33
CA HIS A 149 9.81 -9.08 12.10
C HIS A 149 10.37 -7.68 12.42
N GLN A 150 9.73 -6.60 11.98
CA GLN A 150 10.18 -5.24 12.30
C GLN A 150 10.26 -5.00 13.82
N LEU A 151 9.27 -5.48 14.57
CA LEU A 151 9.27 -5.38 16.03
C LEU A 151 10.36 -6.23 16.71
N ALA A 152 10.81 -7.30 16.06
CA ALA A 152 11.84 -8.20 16.61
C ALA A 152 13.27 -7.71 16.35
N VAL A 153 13.48 -6.82 15.37
CA VAL A 153 14.80 -6.28 15.00
C VAL A 153 15.04 -4.85 15.49
N GLN A 154 14.06 -4.24 16.16
CA GLN A 154 14.18 -2.97 16.89
C GLN A 154 14.76 -3.19 18.29
#